data_AF-A0A1F9VQ39-F1
#
_entry.id   AF-A0A1F9VQ39-F1
#
_cell.length_a   1.000
_cell.length_b   1.000
_cell.length_c   1.000
_cell.angle_alpha   90.00
_cell.angle_beta   90.00
_cell.angle_gamma   90.00
#
_symmetry.space_group_name_H-M   'P 1'
#
loop_
_entity.id
_entity.type
_entity.pdbx_description
1 polymer ?
#
loop_
_entity_poly.entity_id
_entity_poly.type
_entity_poly.pdbx_seq_one_letter_code
_entity_poly.pdbx_strand_id
1 'polypeptide(L)'
;MRTSRLAALLLAAFFISGCGMAKQKAADYYLGKARKTALAQNPPQAAVEAAFADIGKALSYAPESGQAVELLGRLADAASKSGFAGAQELEAAALKKALAASPLNWSARESLINYFAARGDTGGLEAMAAQAQELSASGGEGQRYCALLAGLAARASALPWLESEAYLSLNKDPEALFEKAAAYEAGVVKVRAMKAELEKMAASDTGVKKFAPAALVSASEVAVADALRDPGAVAAVAAFNARAGSDKAFRKAVELTVQGNAALVKKEYSQARAFYQGALNHYPALIDARRQLAETDFQEGASLAAVGENQKAAAQLLYKAYGGASAVINEALKTGNLIPFIKPARFLGETYSLKAADLAALRAVEGKRLKNTAKLEADFKSALDEALKLNPEGRLARELLERYTKEGF
;
A
#
# COMPACT_ATOMS: atom_id res chain seq x y z
N MET A 1 -58.94 3.44 -40.31
CA MET A 1 -58.41 3.51 -38.92
C MET A 1 -57.17 2.63 -38.64
N ARG A 2 -56.68 1.77 -39.55
CA ARG A 2 -55.48 0.93 -39.30
C ARG A 2 -54.14 1.54 -39.75
N THR A 3 -54.13 2.39 -40.77
CA THR A 3 -52.90 3.00 -41.33
C THR A 3 -52.35 4.15 -40.49
N SER A 4 -53.22 4.94 -39.85
CA SER A 4 -52.81 6.07 -38.99
C SER A 4 -52.17 5.65 -37.66
N ARG A 5 -52.56 4.49 -37.11
CA ARG A 5 -51.94 3.93 -35.90
C ARG A 5 -50.55 3.34 -36.17
N LEU A 6 -50.32 2.78 -37.36
CA LEU A 6 -49.03 2.23 -37.77
C LEU A 6 -48.01 3.35 -38.07
N ALA A 7 -48.47 4.44 -38.68
CA ALA A 7 -47.65 5.65 -38.89
C ALA A 7 -47.27 6.33 -37.56
N ALA A 8 -48.19 6.38 -36.58
CA ALA A 8 -47.90 6.93 -35.25
C ALA A 8 -46.93 6.05 -34.44
N LEU A 9 -47.01 4.72 -34.56
CA LEU A 9 -46.06 3.78 -33.95
C LEU A 9 -44.67 3.84 -34.60
N LEU A 10 -44.59 3.98 -35.92
CA LEU A 10 -43.32 4.19 -36.63
C LEU A 10 -42.72 5.56 -36.32
N LEU A 11 -43.52 6.62 -36.22
CA LEU A 11 -43.04 7.94 -35.76
C LEU A 11 -42.55 7.88 -34.32
N ALA A 12 -43.30 7.25 -33.41
CA ALA A 12 -42.88 7.09 -32.01
C ALA A 12 -41.60 6.25 -31.89
N ALA A 13 -41.47 5.16 -32.66
CA ALA A 13 -40.24 4.39 -32.75
C ALA A 13 -39.07 5.23 -33.31
N PHE A 14 -39.33 6.10 -34.29
CA PHE A 14 -38.32 7.00 -34.88
C PHE A 14 -37.94 8.17 -33.96
N PHE A 15 -38.86 8.68 -33.13
CA PHE A 15 -38.58 9.71 -32.12
C PHE A 15 -37.84 9.12 -30.91
N ILE A 16 -38.10 7.85 -30.55
CA ILE A 16 -37.37 7.14 -29.50
C ILE A 16 -35.97 6.70 -29.99
N SER A 17 -35.83 6.26 -31.26
CA SER A 17 -34.52 5.91 -31.85
C SER A 17 -33.69 7.13 -32.28
N GLY A 18 -34.33 8.25 -32.64
CA GLY A 18 -33.68 9.49 -33.08
C GLY A 18 -32.99 10.25 -31.94
N CYS A 19 -33.48 10.12 -30.70
CA CYS A 19 -32.82 10.68 -29.52
C CYS A 19 -31.42 10.07 -29.27
N GLY A 20 -31.20 8.80 -29.64
CA GLY A 20 -29.91 8.14 -29.48
C GLY A 20 -28.84 8.68 -30.44
N MET A 21 -29.16 8.77 -31.74
CA MET A 21 -28.20 9.24 -32.75
C MET A 21 -27.83 10.73 -32.58
N ALA A 22 -28.79 11.57 -32.21
CA ALA A 22 -28.51 12.99 -31.98
C ALA A 22 -27.60 13.21 -30.76
N LYS A 23 -27.84 12.49 -29.66
CA LYS A 23 -26.98 12.50 -28.48
C LYS A 23 -25.59 11.95 -28.79
N GLN A 24 -25.50 10.88 -29.58
CA GLN A 24 -24.22 10.31 -29.99
C GLN A 24 -23.40 11.31 -30.82
N LYS A 25 -24.01 11.96 -31.82
CA LYS A 25 -23.33 13.00 -32.61
C LYS A 25 -22.89 14.19 -31.76
N ALA A 26 -23.71 14.59 -30.79
CA ALA A 26 -23.35 15.64 -29.84
C ALA A 26 -22.15 15.22 -28.98
N ALA A 27 -22.15 13.99 -28.46
CA ALA A 27 -21.03 13.44 -27.71
C ALA A 27 -19.75 13.42 -28.55
N ASP A 28 -19.81 12.91 -29.79
CA ASP A 28 -18.67 12.85 -30.70
C ASP A 28 -18.12 14.24 -31.06
N TYR A 29 -19.01 15.23 -31.21
CA TYR A 29 -18.61 16.62 -31.46
C TYR A 29 -17.78 17.18 -30.31
N TYR A 30 -18.20 16.99 -29.06
CA TYR A 30 -17.46 17.46 -27.89
C TYR A 30 -16.16 16.67 -27.67
N LEU A 31 -16.16 15.35 -27.89
CA LEU A 31 -14.93 14.55 -27.85
C LEU A 31 -13.93 14.99 -28.91
N GLY A 32 -14.40 15.33 -30.12
CA GLY A 32 -13.55 15.86 -31.19
C GLY A 32 -12.84 17.17 -30.83
N LYS A 33 -13.48 18.04 -30.03
CA LYS A 33 -12.84 19.25 -29.50
C LYS A 33 -11.76 18.91 -28.47
N ALA A 34 -12.08 18.07 -27.50
CA ALA A 34 -11.16 17.71 -26.44
C ALA A 34 -9.92 16.95 -26.95
N ARG A 35 -10.06 16.12 -27.99
CA ARG A 35 -8.93 15.38 -28.60
C ARG A 35 -7.82 16.30 -29.09
N LYS A 36 -8.16 17.50 -29.60
CA LYS A 36 -7.15 18.46 -30.07
C LYS A 36 -6.23 18.90 -28.95
N THR A 37 -6.80 19.17 -27.77
CA THR A 37 -6.03 19.56 -26.59
C THR A 37 -5.22 18.38 -26.04
N ALA A 38 -5.79 17.18 -26.00
CA ALA A 38 -5.10 15.98 -25.50
C ALA A 38 -3.88 15.57 -26.34
N LEU A 39 -3.85 15.95 -27.63
CA LEU A 39 -2.73 15.69 -28.55
C LEU A 39 -1.74 16.86 -28.65
N ALA A 40 -2.06 18.03 -28.10
CA ALA A 40 -1.19 19.19 -28.15
C ALA A 40 0.01 19.02 -27.22
N GLN A 41 1.18 19.51 -27.63
CA GLN A 41 2.34 19.61 -26.73
C GLN A 41 2.19 20.86 -25.87
N ASN A 42 2.11 20.69 -24.55
CA ASN A 42 1.98 21.76 -23.55
C ASN A 42 0.80 22.73 -23.80
N PRO A 43 -0.45 22.23 -23.85
CA PRO A 43 -1.61 23.10 -23.97
C PRO A 43 -1.70 24.07 -22.78
N PRO A 44 -2.17 25.31 -22.99
CA PRO A 44 -2.46 26.24 -21.89
C PRO A 44 -3.46 25.63 -20.91
N GLN A 45 -3.32 25.92 -19.61
CA GLN A 45 -4.21 25.40 -18.57
C GLN A 45 -5.71 25.61 -18.90
N ALA A 46 -6.08 26.81 -19.35
CA ALA A 46 -7.47 27.10 -19.74
C ALA A 46 -7.99 26.20 -20.88
N ALA A 47 -7.11 25.79 -21.81
CA ALA A 47 -7.47 24.86 -22.88
C ALA A 47 -7.67 23.43 -22.35
N VAL A 48 -6.88 23.02 -21.35
CA VAL A 48 -7.04 21.73 -20.64
C VAL A 48 -8.35 21.70 -19.88
N GLU A 49 -8.67 22.74 -19.09
CA GLU A 49 -9.94 22.85 -18.37
C GLU A 49 -11.14 22.86 -19.31
N ALA A 50 -11.06 23.57 -20.44
CA ALA A 50 -12.09 23.53 -21.46
C ALA A 50 -12.25 22.13 -22.08
N ALA A 51 -11.16 21.40 -22.31
CA ALA A 51 -11.21 20.03 -22.80
C ALA A 51 -11.85 19.08 -21.78
N PHE A 52 -11.55 19.21 -20.48
CA PHE A 52 -12.25 18.47 -19.42
C PHE A 52 -13.76 18.78 -19.42
N ALA A 53 -14.14 20.05 -19.56
CA ALA A 53 -15.53 20.45 -19.63
C ALA A 53 -16.24 19.88 -20.87
N ASP A 54 -15.57 19.83 -22.03
CA ASP A 54 -16.11 19.24 -23.26
C ASP A 54 -16.26 17.72 -23.11
N ILE A 55 -15.30 17.00 -22.51
CA ILE A 55 -15.45 15.57 -22.21
C ILE A 55 -16.63 15.35 -21.23
N GLY A 56 -16.78 16.21 -20.21
CA GLY A 56 -17.91 16.17 -19.29
C GLY A 56 -19.27 16.36 -19.99
N LYS A 57 -19.34 17.24 -21.00
CA LYS A 57 -20.53 17.38 -21.84
C LYS A 57 -20.76 16.13 -22.68
N ALA A 58 -19.72 15.56 -23.28
CA ALA A 58 -19.85 14.32 -24.03
C ALA A 58 -20.43 13.19 -23.17
N LEU A 59 -19.94 13.03 -21.93
CA LEU A 59 -20.47 12.08 -20.96
C LEU A 59 -21.92 12.36 -20.55
N SER A 60 -22.38 13.62 -20.54
CA SER A 60 -23.81 13.91 -20.29
C SER A 60 -24.73 13.46 -21.44
N TYR A 61 -24.21 13.43 -22.68
CA TYR A 61 -24.95 12.96 -23.85
C TYR A 61 -24.86 11.44 -24.03
N ALA A 62 -23.70 10.86 -23.74
CA ALA A 62 -23.42 9.42 -23.79
C ALA A 62 -22.75 8.94 -22.49
N PRO A 63 -23.54 8.73 -21.40
CA PRO A 63 -23.01 8.40 -20.07
C PRO A 63 -22.22 7.10 -19.97
N GLU A 64 -22.37 6.20 -20.92
CA GLU A 64 -21.69 4.90 -20.98
C GLU A 64 -20.49 4.90 -21.94
N SER A 65 -20.09 6.06 -22.45
CA SER A 65 -19.02 6.15 -23.45
C SER A 65 -17.65 5.83 -22.84
N GLY A 66 -17.18 4.60 -23.05
CA GLY A 66 -15.82 4.19 -22.69
C GLY A 66 -14.74 5.02 -23.38
N GLN A 67 -14.98 5.47 -24.62
CA GLN A 67 -14.05 6.35 -25.35
C GLN A 67 -13.89 7.73 -24.69
N ALA A 68 -14.97 8.25 -24.09
CA ALA A 68 -14.91 9.51 -23.35
C ALA A 68 -14.08 9.36 -22.07
N VAL A 69 -14.25 8.24 -21.36
CA VAL A 69 -13.45 7.90 -20.17
C VAL A 69 -11.97 7.72 -20.53
N GLU A 70 -11.66 7.01 -21.61
CA GLU A 70 -10.28 6.82 -22.07
C GLU A 70 -9.61 8.14 -22.48
N LEU A 71 -10.35 9.04 -23.15
CA LEU A 71 -9.85 10.37 -23.48
C LEU A 71 -9.64 11.24 -22.23
N LEU A 72 -10.50 11.09 -21.22
CA LEU A 72 -10.39 11.78 -19.94
C LEU A 72 -9.07 11.44 -19.25
N GLY A 73 -8.75 10.15 -19.12
CA GLY A 73 -7.49 9.70 -18.50
C GLY A 73 -6.26 10.14 -19.30
N ARG A 74 -6.30 10.03 -20.63
CA ARG A 74 -5.20 10.52 -21.48
C ARG A 74 -4.96 12.02 -21.33
N LEU A 75 -6.02 12.81 -21.24
CA LEU A 75 -5.91 14.25 -21.02
C LEU A 75 -5.33 14.55 -19.63
N ALA A 76 -5.75 13.83 -18.60
CA ALA A 76 -5.25 13.97 -17.24
C ALA A 76 -3.75 13.65 -17.14
N ASP A 77 -3.33 12.52 -17.72
CA ASP A 77 -1.93 12.10 -17.77
C ASP A 77 -1.05 13.11 -18.52
N ALA A 78 -1.51 13.56 -19.70
CA ALA A 78 -0.77 14.54 -20.50
C ALA A 78 -0.64 15.87 -19.75
N ALA A 79 -1.73 16.35 -19.16
CA ALA A 79 -1.73 17.60 -18.43
C ALA A 79 -0.89 17.53 -17.14
N SER A 80 -0.94 16.41 -16.42
CA SER A 80 -0.09 16.18 -15.24
C SER A 80 1.40 16.17 -15.60
N LYS A 81 1.78 15.51 -16.70
CA LYS A 81 3.16 15.51 -17.22
C LYS A 81 3.64 16.90 -17.65
N SER A 82 2.73 17.76 -18.11
CA SER A 82 3.00 19.15 -18.43
C SER A 82 2.95 20.10 -17.22
N GLY A 83 2.81 19.57 -15.99
CA GLY A 83 2.87 20.34 -14.74
C GLY A 83 1.54 20.91 -14.24
N PHE A 84 0.40 20.54 -14.84
CA PHE A 84 -0.90 20.96 -14.33
C PHE A 84 -1.35 20.07 -13.17
N ALA A 85 -1.15 20.55 -11.94
CA ALA A 85 -1.44 19.81 -10.72
C ALA A 85 -2.92 19.41 -10.56
N GLY A 86 -3.86 20.23 -11.04
CA GLY A 86 -5.31 20.00 -10.87
C GLY A 86 -5.94 19.02 -11.87
N ALA A 87 -5.16 18.42 -12.77
CA ALA A 87 -5.68 17.56 -13.83
C ALA A 87 -6.37 16.30 -13.29
N GLN A 88 -5.79 15.69 -12.26
CA GLN A 88 -6.28 14.44 -11.68
C GLN A 88 -7.58 14.68 -10.87
N GLU A 89 -7.72 15.83 -10.20
CA GLU A 89 -8.93 16.22 -9.50
C GLU A 89 -10.11 16.47 -10.46
N LEU A 90 -9.83 17.08 -11.62
CA LEU A 90 -10.83 17.27 -12.67
C LEU A 90 -11.29 15.94 -13.29
N GLU A 91 -10.36 15.01 -13.52
CA GLU A 91 -10.68 13.65 -13.93
C GLU A 91 -11.59 12.97 -12.90
N ALA A 92 -11.19 12.92 -11.63
CA ALA A 92 -11.98 12.26 -10.59
C ALA A 92 -13.38 12.87 -10.44
N ALA A 93 -13.51 14.20 -10.54
CA ALA A 93 -14.81 14.89 -10.51
C ALA A 93 -15.69 14.50 -11.70
N ALA A 94 -15.12 14.44 -12.91
CA ALA A 94 -15.83 14.02 -14.11
C ALA A 94 -16.27 12.54 -14.04
N LEU A 95 -15.41 11.65 -13.53
CA LEU A 95 -15.74 10.24 -13.32
C LEU A 95 -16.86 10.07 -12.30
N LYS A 96 -16.80 10.75 -11.15
CA LYS A 96 -17.89 10.74 -10.14
C LYS A 96 -19.21 11.20 -10.74
N LYS A 97 -19.20 12.27 -11.54
CA LYS A 97 -20.39 12.77 -12.24
C LYS A 97 -20.92 11.75 -13.27
N ALA A 98 -20.03 11.09 -14.00
CA ALA A 98 -20.41 10.03 -14.94
C ALA A 98 -21.08 8.85 -14.23
N LEU A 99 -20.55 8.41 -13.09
CA LEU A 99 -21.14 7.32 -12.30
C LEU A 99 -22.48 7.68 -11.65
N ALA A 100 -22.66 8.95 -11.27
CA ALA A 100 -23.94 9.44 -10.79
C ALA A 100 -25.02 9.41 -11.90
N ALA A 101 -24.63 9.66 -13.16
CA ALA A 101 -25.53 9.63 -14.30
C ALA A 101 -25.76 8.22 -14.87
N SER A 102 -24.73 7.37 -14.89
CA SER A 102 -24.82 5.96 -15.25
C SER A 102 -24.00 5.12 -14.28
N PRO A 103 -24.65 4.52 -13.26
CA PRO A 103 -23.99 3.62 -12.32
C PRO A 103 -23.38 2.38 -12.97
N LEU A 104 -23.77 2.02 -14.19
CA LEU A 104 -23.26 0.85 -14.92
C LEU A 104 -22.13 1.19 -15.89
N ASN A 105 -21.61 2.43 -15.88
CA ASN A 105 -20.41 2.77 -16.63
C ASN A 105 -19.18 2.12 -15.99
N TRP A 106 -18.92 0.87 -16.37
CA TRP A 106 -17.82 0.05 -15.86
C TRP A 106 -16.44 0.62 -16.17
N SER A 107 -16.27 1.29 -17.30
CA SER A 107 -15.03 2.01 -17.63
C SER A 107 -14.77 3.15 -16.65
N ALA A 108 -15.78 3.97 -16.35
CA ALA A 108 -15.63 5.05 -15.38
C ALA A 108 -15.37 4.52 -13.95
N ARG A 109 -15.97 3.37 -13.59
CA ARG A 109 -15.69 2.73 -12.28
C ARG A 109 -14.25 2.26 -12.20
N GLU A 110 -13.78 1.56 -13.22
CA GLU A 110 -12.40 1.08 -13.31
C GLU A 110 -11.40 2.24 -13.19
N SER A 111 -11.59 3.31 -13.95
CA SER A 111 -10.67 4.44 -13.92
C SER A 111 -10.70 5.18 -12.58
N LEU A 112 -11.86 5.27 -11.93
CA LEU A 112 -11.98 5.88 -10.61
C LEU A 112 -11.35 5.01 -9.50
N ILE A 113 -11.42 3.67 -9.63
CA ILE A 113 -10.71 2.75 -8.74
C ILE A 113 -9.20 2.95 -8.87
N ASN A 114 -8.67 3.02 -10.09
CA ASN A 114 -7.24 3.27 -10.33
C ASN A 114 -6.81 4.63 -9.77
N TYR A 115 -7.64 5.66 -9.90
CA TYR A 115 -7.39 6.97 -9.30
C TYR A 115 -7.22 6.89 -7.77
N PHE A 116 -8.14 6.23 -7.08
CA PHE A 116 -8.05 6.06 -5.62
C PHE A 116 -6.87 5.17 -5.21
N ALA A 117 -6.62 4.10 -5.97
CA ALA A 117 -5.50 3.20 -5.76
C ALA A 117 -4.15 3.91 -5.93
N ALA A 118 -3.98 4.78 -6.92
CA ALA A 118 -2.74 5.53 -7.12
C ALA A 118 -2.42 6.49 -5.96
N ARG A 119 -3.45 6.95 -5.23
CA ARG A 119 -3.32 7.92 -4.13
C ARG A 119 -3.35 7.27 -2.74
N GLY A 120 -3.60 5.96 -2.66
CA GLY A 120 -3.81 5.28 -1.38
C GLY A 120 -5.07 5.74 -0.64
N ASP A 121 -6.09 6.19 -1.36
CA ASP A 121 -7.37 6.56 -0.75
C ASP A 121 -8.19 5.30 -0.42
N THR A 122 -7.84 4.67 0.70
CA THR A 122 -8.50 3.44 1.18
C THR A 122 -9.98 3.66 1.48
N GLY A 123 -10.38 4.87 1.89
CA GLY A 123 -11.79 5.25 2.08
C GLY A 123 -12.56 5.32 0.76
N GLY A 124 -11.97 5.94 -0.27
CA GLY A 124 -12.52 5.97 -1.63
C GLY A 124 -12.64 4.57 -2.24
N LEU A 125 -11.64 3.70 -2.04
CA LEU A 125 -11.69 2.31 -2.48
C LEU A 125 -12.79 1.51 -1.79
N GLU A 126 -12.96 1.62 -0.47
CA GLU A 126 -14.05 0.92 0.23
C GLU A 126 -15.43 1.45 -0.20
N ALA A 127 -15.57 2.76 -0.43
CA ALA A 127 -16.80 3.32 -0.97
C ALA A 127 -17.13 2.77 -2.37
N MET A 128 -16.14 2.64 -3.25
CA MET A 128 -16.32 2.00 -4.56
C MET A 128 -16.72 0.53 -4.44
N ALA A 129 -16.11 -0.20 -3.51
CA ALA A 129 -16.42 -1.60 -3.25
C ALA A 129 -17.83 -1.81 -2.65
N ALA A 130 -18.29 -0.89 -1.80
CA ALA A 130 -19.64 -0.91 -1.25
C ALA A 130 -20.70 -0.65 -2.34
N GLN A 131 -20.51 0.38 -3.17
CA GLN A 131 -21.39 0.65 -4.31
C GLN A 131 -21.44 -0.53 -5.29
N ALA A 132 -20.30 -1.16 -5.56
CA ALA A 132 -20.25 -2.34 -6.40
C ALA A 132 -21.04 -3.51 -5.80
N GLN A 133 -21.00 -3.68 -4.47
CA GLN A 133 -21.81 -4.71 -3.80
C GLN A 133 -23.33 -4.44 -3.92
N GLU A 134 -23.76 -3.19 -3.85
CA GLU A 134 -25.18 -2.84 -4.05
C GLU A 134 -25.65 -3.14 -5.49
N LEU A 135 -24.77 -2.89 -6.47
CA LEU A 135 -25.04 -3.19 -7.87
C LEU A 135 -25.04 -4.68 -8.19
N SER A 136 -24.30 -5.50 -7.44
CA SER A 136 -24.28 -6.95 -7.63
C SER A 136 -25.59 -7.61 -7.17
N ALA A 137 -26.30 -7.00 -6.22
CA ALA A 137 -27.57 -7.49 -5.70
C ALA A 137 -28.80 -7.13 -6.55
N SER A 138 -28.68 -6.17 -7.48
CA SER A 138 -29.82 -5.52 -8.15
C SER A 138 -29.92 -5.79 -9.67
N GLY A 139 -29.03 -6.60 -10.25
CA GLY A 139 -28.92 -6.79 -11.69
C GLY A 139 -28.97 -8.23 -12.18
N GLY A 140 -28.97 -8.40 -13.51
CA GLY A 140 -28.76 -9.69 -14.17
C GLY A 140 -27.31 -10.18 -14.06
N GLU A 141 -27.04 -11.42 -14.51
CA GLU A 141 -25.74 -12.09 -14.32
C GLU A 141 -24.54 -11.30 -14.86
N GLY A 142 -24.67 -10.64 -16.01
CA GLY A 142 -23.60 -9.79 -16.57
C GLY A 142 -23.29 -8.56 -15.71
N GLN A 143 -24.31 -7.89 -15.16
CA GLN A 143 -24.12 -6.76 -14.24
C GLN A 143 -23.49 -7.25 -12.94
N ARG A 144 -23.97 -8.37 -12.39
CA ARG A 144 -23.41 -8.98 -11.18
C ARG A 144 -21.93 -9.31 -11.37
N TYR A 145 -21.57 -9.88 -12.51
CA TYR A 145 -20.18 -10.21 -12.85
C TYR A 145 -19.29 -8.95 -12.88
N CYS A 146 -19.69 -7.91 -13.60
CA CYS A 146 -18.95 -6.65 -13.65
C CYS A 146 -18.86 -5.95 -12.27
N ALA A 147 -19.94 -5.99 -11.50
CA ALA A 147 -19.97 -5.44 -10.15
C ALA A 147 -18.99 -6.18 -9.22
N LEU A 148 -18.94 -7.51 -9.28
CA LEU A 148 -17.97 -8.29 -8.53
C LEU A 148 -16.52 -7.99 -8.96
N LEU A 149 -16.24 -7.85 -10.25
CA LEU A 149 -14.92 -7.44 -10.73
C LEU A 149 -14.51 -6.05 -10.19
N ALA A 150 -15.41 -5.08 -10.22
CA ALA A 150 -15.16 -3.74 -9.70
C ALA A 150 -14.92 -3.74 -8.19
N GLY A 151 -15.73 -4.46 -7.42
CA GLY A 151 -15.53 -4.58 -5.98
C GLY A 151 -14.27 -5.36 -5.61
N LEU A 152 -13.90 -6.38 -6.40
CA LEU A 152 -12.65 -7.12 -6.26
C LEU A 152 -11.44 -6.22 -6.52
N ALA A 153 -11.45 -5.48 -7.64
CA ALA A 153 -10.38 -4.53 -7.98
C ALA A 153 -10.21 -3.48 -6.88
N ALA A 154 -11.30 -2.88 -6.40
CA ALA A 154 -11.24 -1.87 -5.34
C ALA A 154 -10.67 -2.41 -4.03
N ARG A 155 -11.16 -3.56 -3.54
CA ARG A 155 -10.70 -4.15 -2.28
C ARG A 155 -9.28 -4.68 -2.36
N ALA A 156 -8.91 -5.32 -3.47
CA ALA A 156 -7.57 -5.81 -3.66
C ALA A 156 -6.56 -4.66 -3.73
N SER A 157 -6.88 -3.57 -4.44
CA SER A 157 -6.04 -2.37 -4.49
C SER A 157 -5.87 -1.67 -3.15
N ALA A 158 -6.78 -1.86 -2.17
CA ALA A 158 -6.64 -1.28 -0.84
C ALA A 158 -5.62 -2.01 0.04
N LEU A 159 -5.36 -3.30 -0.20
CA LEU A 159 -4.53 -4.14 0.67
C LEU A 159 -3.06 -3.67 0.78
N PRO A 160 -2.36 -3.33 -0.31
CA PRO A 160 -0.99 -2.80 -0.22
C PRO A 160 -0.88 -1.49 0.56
N TRP A 161 -1.93 -0.66 0.51
CA TRP A 161 -2.01 0.58 1.28
C TRP A 161 -2.25 0.32 2.76
N LEU A 162 -3.14 -0.61 3.10
CA LEU A 162 -3.34 -1.04 4.49
C LEU A 162 -2.05 -1.63 5.09
N GLU A 163 -1.32 -2.45 4.33
CA GLU A 163 0.00 -2.96 4.72
C GLU A 163 1.00 -1.81 4.98
N SER A 164 1.05 -0.82 4.07
CA SER A 164 1.95 0.33 4.20
C SER A 164 1.59 1.24 5.40
N GLU A 165 0.30 1.50 5.60
CA GLU A 165 -0.20 2.25 6.76
C GLU A 165 0.11 1.51 8.06
N ALA A 166 -0.11 0.20 8.11
CA ALA A 166 0.23 -0.61 9.28
C ALA A 166 1.73 -0.59 9.59
N TYR A 167 2.58 -0.70 8.56
CA TYR A 167 4.04 -0.58 8.71
C TYR A 167 4.44 0.79 9.27
N LEU A 168 3.80 1.88 8.83
CA LEU A 168 4.06 3.23 9.38
C LEU A 168 3.61 3.36 10.85
N SER A 169 2.50 2.73 11.22
CA SER A 169 1.96 2.74 12.58
C SER A 169 2.85 2.04 13.59
N LEU A 170 3.72 1.10 13.16
CA LEU A 170 4.71 0.44 14.01
C LEU A 170 5.58 1.42 14.82
N ASN A 171 5.79 2.63 14.31
CA ASN A 171 6.63 3.64 14.95
C ASN A 171 5.86 4.83 15.53
N LYS A 172 4.53 4.77 15.58
CA LYS A 172 3.69 5.94 15.90
C LYS A 172 2.54 5.62 16.83
N ASP A 173 1.73 4.63 16.48
CA ASP A 173 0.41 4.45 17.07
C ASP A 173 0.02 2.97 17.16
N PRO A 174 -0.06 2.40 18.38
CA PRO A 174 -0.44 1.00 18.56
C PRO A 174 -1.90 0.74 18.18
N GLU A 175 -2.82 1.68 18.39
CA GLU A 175 -4.24 1.48 18.07
C GLU A 175 -4.42 1.39 16.56
N ALA A 176 -3.81 2.32 15.82
CA ALA A 176 -3.78 2.28 14.37
C ALA A 176 -3.13 1.00 13.83
N LEU A 177 -2.08 0.48 14.46
CA LEU A 177 -1.48 -0.79 14.04
C LEU A 177 -2.49 -1.95 14.11
N PHE A 178 -3.19 -2.11 15.23
CA PHE A 178 -4.19 -3.17 15.37
C PHE A 178 -5.38 -2.99 14.45
N GLU A 179 -5.86 -1.75 14.29
CA GLU A 179 -6.95 -1.44 13.36
C GLU A 179 -6.59 -1.85 11.93
N LYS A 180 -5.40 -1.44 11.45
CA LYS A 180 -4.96 -1.73 10.08
C LYS A 180 -4.64 -3.21 9.88
N ALA A 181 -4.10 -3.89 10.88
CA ALA A 181 -3.89 -5.34 10.83
C ALA A 181 -5.22 -6.11 10.71
N ALA A 182 -6.24 -5.71 11.48
CA ALA A 182 -7.57 -6.31 11.40
C ALA A 182 -8.25 -6.01 10.06
N ALA A 183 -8.16 -4.76 9.58
CA ALA A 183 -8.70 -4.35 8.28
C ALA A 183 -8.04 -5.10 7.12
N TYR A 184 -6.72 -5.30 7.16
CA TYR A 184 -5.98 -6.07 6.17
C TYR A 184 -6.47 -7.53 6.13
N GLU A 185 -6.54 -8.22 7.27
CA GLU A 185 -7.02 -9.61 7.32
C GLU A 185 -8.46 -9.73 6.79
N ALA A 186 -9.37 -8.87 7.24
CA ALA A 186 -10.74 -8.85 6.77
C ALA A 186 -10.82 -8.59 5.24
N GLY A 187 -9.98 -7.70 4.73
CA GLY A 187 -9.86 -7.40 3.31
C GLY A 187 -9.41 -8.61 2.49
N VAL A 188 -8.37 -9.34 2.95
CA VAL A 188 -7.90 -10.57 2.31
C VAL A 188 -9.01 -11.62 2.24
N VAL A 189 -9.75 -11.83 3.33
CA VAL A 189 -10.87 -12.80 3.36
C VAL A 189 -11.92 -12.42 2.31
N LYS A 190 -12.32 -11.15 2.24
CA LYS A 190 -13.27 -10.66 1.23
C LYS A 190 -12.74 -10.82 -0.19
N VAL A 191 -11.48 -10.46 -0.45
CA VAL A 191 -10.85 -10.59 -1.77
C VAL A 191 -10.84 -12.05 -2.24
N ARG A 192 -10.47 -12.99 -1.35
CA ARG A 192 -10.50 -14.43 -1.67
C ARG A 192 -11.92 -14.92 -1.96
N ALA A 193 -12.90 -14.52 -1.16
CA ALA A 193 -14.30 -14.89 -1.37
C ALA A 193 -14.85 -14.37 -2.70
N MET A 194 -14.61 -13.10 -3.02
CA MET A 194 -15.04 -12.49 -4.28
C MET A 194 -14.36 -13.12 -5.50
N LYS A 195 -13.06 -13.42 -5.40
CA LYS A 195 -12.32 -14.14 -6.44
C LYS A 195 -12.94 -15.52 -6.71
N ALA A 196 -13.20 -16.30 -5.66
CA ALA A 196 -13.81 -17.61 -5.78
C ALA A 196 -15.23 -17.54 -6.38
N GLU A 197 -16.01 -16.51 -6.03
CA GLU A 197 -17.34 -16.28 -6.61
C GLU A 197 -17.26 -15.96 -8.11
N LEU A 198 -16.32 -15.11 -8.53
CA LEU A 198 -16.08 -14.79 -9.94
C LEU A 198 -15.66 -16.02 -10.75
N GLU A 199 -14.76 -16.83 -10.21
CA GLU A 199 -14.33 -18.10 -10.82
C GLU A 199 -15.51 -19.06 -10.97
N LYS A 200 -16.36 -19.17 -9.95
CA LYS A 200 -17.58 -20.00 -10.00
C LYS A 200 -18.57 -19.51 -11.05
N MET A 201 -18.81 -18.20 -11.13
CA MET A 201 -19.70 -17.62 -12.15
C MET A 201 -19.17 -17.89 -13.56
N ALA A 202 -17.88 -17.63 -13.79
CA ALA A 202 -17.23 -17.85 -15.07
C ALA A 202 -17.18 -19.33 -15.51
N ALA A 203 -17.14 -20.26 -14.56
CA ALA A 203 -17.22 -21.69 -14.82
C ALA A 203 -18.65 -22.16 -15.13
N SER A 204 -19.66 -21.51 -14.54
CA SER A 204 -21.08 -21.85 -14.72
C SER A 204 -21.65 -21.33 -16.04
N ASP A 205 -21.25 -20.12 -16.45
CA ASP A 205 -21.55 -19.56 -17.76
C ASP A 205 -20.33 -18.80 -18.30
N THR A 206 -19.74 -19.29 -19.38
CA THR A 206 -18.59 -18.63 -20.03
C THR A 206 -18.99 -17.34 -20.76
N GLY A 207 -20.28 -17.15 -21.04
CA GLY A 207 -20.87 -15.97 -21.65
C GLY A 207 -20.76 -14.71 -20.79
N VAL A 208 -20.71 -14.84 -19.46
CA VAL A 208 -20.65 -13.69 -18.53
C VAL A 208 -19.42 -12.81 -18.74
N LYS A 209 -18.32 -13.39 -19.22
CA LYS A 209 -17.07 -12.65 -19.49
C LYS A 209 -17.24 -11.60 -20.59
N LYS A 210 -18.20 -11.78 -21.50
CA LYS A 210 -18.45 -10.86 -22.63
C LYS A 210 -19.03 -9.51 -22.19
N PHE A 211 -19.60 -9.44 -20.98
CA PHE A 211 -20.17 -8.19 -20.44
C PHE A 211 -19.11 -7.27 -19.82
N ALA A 212 -17.97 -7.81 -19.40
CA ALA A 212 -16.95 -7.06 -18.70
C ALA A 212 -15.99 -6.37 -19.68
N PRO A 213 -15.74 -5.05 -19.53
CA PRO A 213 -14.66 -4.39 -20.25
C PRO A 213 -13.31 -5.03 -19.92
N ALA A 214 -12.45 -5.20 -20.94
CA ALA A 214 -11.14 -5.83 -20.77
C ALA A 214 -10.26 -5.12 -19.73
N ALA A 215 -10.34 -3.78 -19.66
CA ALA A 215 -9.63 -2.98 -18.67
C ALA A 215 -10.04 -3.34 -17.23
N LEU A 216 -11.34 -3.54 -16.98
CA LEU A 216 -11.84 -3.90 -15.64
C LEU A 216 -11.40 -5.31 -15.23
N VAL A 217 -11.42 -6.25 -16.17
CA VAL A 217 -10.88 -7.60 -15.94
C VAL A 217 -9.39 -7.51 -15.57
N SER A 218 -8.59 -6.84 -16.41
CA SER A 218 -7.16 -6.67 -16.19
C SER A 218 -6.85 -5.98 -14.86
N ALA A 219 -7.57 -4.91 -14.51
CA ALA A 219 -7.40 -4.18 -13.26
C ALA A 219 -7.65 -5.10 -12.05
N SER A 220 -8.71 -5.91 -12.10
CA SER A 220 -9.02 -6.86 -11.02
C SER A 220 -7.96 -7.96 -10.88
N GLU A 221 -7.45 -8.50 -12.00
CA GLU A 221 -6.44 -9.56 -12.00
C GLU A 221 -5.10 -9.06 -11.44
N VAL A 222 -4.66 -7.88 -11.89
CA VAL A 222 -3.42 -7.25 -11.40
C VAL A 222 -3.53 -6.91 -9.93
N ALA A 223 -4.64 -6.28 -9.50
CA ALA A 223 -4.84 -5.90 -8.10
C ALA A 223 -4.82 -7.14 -7.17
N VAL A 224 -5.48 -8.24 -7.58
CA VAL A 224 -5.47 -9.49 -6.82
C VAL A 224 -4.11 -10.15 -6.80
N ALA A 225 -3.39 -10.15 -7.93
CA ALA A 225 -2.06 -10.75 -8.02
C ALA A 225 -1.10 -10.04 -7.06
N ASP A 226 -1.13 -8.71 -6.98
CA ASP A 226 -0.31 -7.96 -6.03
C ASP A 226 -0.78 -8.16 -4.58
N ALA A 227 -2.08 -8.03 -4.32
CA ALA A 227 -2.63 -8.16 -2.97
C ALA A 227 -2.41 -9.54 -2.32
N LEU A 228 -2.38 -10.61 -3.13
CA LEU A 228 -2.20 -11.98 -2.65
C LEU A 228 -0.82 -12.56 -3.01
N ARG A 229 0.14 -11.73 -3.41
CA ARG A 229 1.48 -12.14 -3.88
C ARG A 229 2.28 -12.94 -2.85
N ASP A 230 2.07 -12.67 -1.55
CA ASP A 230 2.81 -13.27 -0.45
C ASP A 230 1.86 -13.96 0.53
N PRO A 231 1.55 -15.25 0.32
CA PRO A 231 0.71 -16.02 1.24
C PRO A 231 1.28 -16.11 2.67
N GLY A 232 2.61 -16.02 2.82
CA GLY A 232 3.30 -16.06 4.11
C GLY A 232 3.03 -14.79 4.91
N ALA A 233 3.10 -13.62 4.27
CA ALA A 233 2.74 -12.35 4.89
C ALA A 233 1.27 -12.33 5.34
N VAL A 234 0.36 -12.82 4.49
CA VAL A 234 -1.07 -12.93 4.84
C VAL A 234 -1.27 -13.83 6.07
N ALA A 235 -0.62 -15.00 6.11
CA ALA A 235 -0.71 -15.91 7.24
C ALA A 235 -0.13 -15.30 8.52
N ALA A 236 0.96 -14.53 8.42
CA ALA A 236 1.57 -13.85 9.56
C ALA A 236 0.63 -12.79 10.16
N VAL A 237 -0.07 -12.00 9.34
CA VAL A 237 -1.07 -11.01 9.83
C VAL A 237 -2.23 -11.71 10.53
N ALA A 238 -2.77 -12.79 9.95
CA ALA A 238 -3.84 -13.56 10.58
C ALA A 238 -3.40 -14.17 11.93
N ALA A 239 -2.19 -14.75 11.98
CA ALA A 239 -1.62 -15.29 13.21
C ALA A 239 -1.40 -14.21 14.29
N PHE A 240 -0.96 -13.02 13.86
CA PHE A 240 -0.82 -11.86 14.74
C PHE A 240 -2.16 -11.42 15.32
N ASN A 241 -3.20 -11.23 14.50
CA ASN A 241 -4.52 -10.83 14.95
C ASN A 241 -5.15 -11.87 15.88
N ALA A 242 -5.06 -13.16 15.52
CA ALA A 242 -5.53 -14.26 16.36
C ALA A 242 -4.87 -14.21 17.74
N ARG A 243 -3.53 -14.06 17.79
CA ARG A 243 -2.79 -13.97 19.05
C ARG A 243 -3.14 -12.71 19.84
N ALA A 244 -3.23 -11.55 19.19
CA ALA A 244 -3.61 -10.30 19.83
C ALA A 244 -5.04 -10.33 20.39
N GLY A 245 -5.94 -11.12 19.78
CA GLY A 245 -7.29 -11.35 20.27
C GLY A 245 -7.38 -12.34 21.44
N SER A 246 -6.51 -13.37 21.47
CA SER A 246 -6.55 -14.42 22.49
C SER A 246 -5.63 -14.20 23.69
N ASP A 247 -4.52 -13.49 23.51
CA ASP A 247 -3.48 -13.29 24.52
C ASP A 247 -3.31 -11.80 24.84
N LYS A 248 -3.84 -11.39 26.01
CA LYS A 248 -3.75 -10.01 26.51
C LYS A 248 -2.31 -9.59 26.81
N ALA A 249 -1.44 -10.51 27.23
CA ALA A 249 -0.05 -10.19 27.53
C ALA A 249 0.72 -9.92 26.24
N PHE A 250 0.49 -10.72 25.20
CA PHE A 250 1.03 -10.47 23.86
C PHE A 250 0.55 -9.11 23.32
N ARG A 251 -0.76 -8.85 23.34
CA ARG A 251 -1.32 -7.56 22.89
C ARG A 251 -0.68 -6.39 23.62
N LYS A 252 -0.58 -6.48 24.96
CA LYS A 252 0.02 -5.43 25.77
C LYS A 252 1.50 -5.22 25.46
N ALA A 253 2.25 -6.30 25.22
CA ALA A 253 3.65 -6.21 24.84
C ALA A 253 3.84 -5.51 23.49
N VAL A 254 2.98 -5.79 22.51
CA VAL A 254 2.99 -5.08 21.21
C VAL A 254 2.66 -3.60 21.39
N GLU A 255 1.65 -3.25 22.19
CA GLU A 255 1.33 -1.84 22.50
C GLU A 255 2.54 -1.08 23.06
N LEU A 256 3.18 -1.66 24.08
CA LEU A 256 4.37 -1.08 24.71
C LEU A 256 5.54 -1.00 23.72
N THR A 257 5.71 -1.99 22.85
CA THR A 257 6.76 -1.96 21.81
C THR A 257 6.56 -0.78 20.86
N VAL A 258 5.34 -0.55 20.37
CA VAL A 258 5.04 0.58 19.47
C VAL A 258 5.19 1.93 20.18
N GLN A 259 4.78 2.04 21.44
CA GLN A 259 5.01 3.23 22.27
C GLN A 259 6.51 3.49 22.47
N GLY A 260 7.29 2.44 22.68
CA GLY A 260 8.75 2.49 22.72
C GLY A 260 9.34 3.02 21.42
N ASN A 261 8.86 2.54 20.27
CA ASN A 261 9.31 3.00 18.96
C ASN A 261 9.03 4.51 18.76
N ALA A 262 7.83 4.96 19.16
CA ALA A 262 7.47 6.38 19.08
C ALA A 262 8.36 7.27 19.97
N ALA A 263 8.74 6.81 21.16
CA ALA A 263 9.69 7.49 22.05
C ALA A 263 11.12 7.47 21.46
N LEU A 264 11.55 6.35 20.87
CA LEU A 264 12.86 6.21 20.23
C LEU A 264 13.03 7.18 19.05
N VAL A 265 11.99 7.36 18.23
CA VAL A 265 11.99 8.36 17.13
C VAL A 265 12.23 9.78 17.65
N LYS A 266 11.74 10.10 18.85
CA LYS A 266 11.95 11.38 19.53
C LYS A 266 13.28 11.46 20.30
N LYS A 267 14.09 10.39 20.27
CA LYS A 267 15.33 10.22 21.04
C LYS A 267 15.12 10.26 22.57
N GLU A 268 13.94 9.87 23.03
CA GLU A 268 13.59 9.75 24.45
C GLU A 268 14.06 8.38 25.00
N TYR A 269 15.38 8.12 24.97
CA TYR A 269 15.95 6.78 25.17
C TYR A 269 15.54 6.10 26.48
N SER A 270 15.51 6.83 27.59
CA SER A 270 15.08 6.30 28.90
C SER A 270 13.62 5.82 28.88
N GLN A 271 12.74 6.57 28.21
CA GLN A 271 11.34 6.23 28.08
C GLN A 271 11.14 5.05 27.12
N ALA A 272 11.81 5.07 25.96
CA ALA A 272 11.82 3.97 25.00
C ALA A 272 12.24 2.66 25.68
N ARG A 273 13.35 2.69 26.43
CA ARG A 273 13.86 1.54 27.20
C ARG A 273 12.84 1.00 28.20
N ALA A 274 12.19 1.87 28.97
CA ALA A 274 11.17 1.46 29.94
C ALA A 274 10.00 0.74 29.24
N PHE A 275 9.57 1.24 28.09
CA PHE A 275 8.53 0.59 27.30
C PHE A 275 8.94 -0.79 26.78
N TYR A 276 10.13 -0.94 26.19
CA TYR A 276 10.58 -2.25 25.70
C TYR A 276 10.82 -3.25 26.83
N GLN A 277 11.34 -2.81 27.97
CA GLN A 277 11.47 -3.66 29.15
C GLN A 277 10.08 -4.09 29.67
N GLY A 278 9.12 -3.17 29.71
CA GLY A 278 7.73 -3.49 30.00
C GLY A 278 7.15 -4.53 29.04
N ALA A 279 7.38 -4.35 27.73
CA ALA A 279 6.95 -5.31 26.72
C ALA A 279 7.53 -6.71 26.97
N LEU A 280 8.84 -6.80 27.23
CA LEU A 280 9.51 -8.08 27.51
C LEU A 280 9.10 -8.70 28.85
N ASN A 281 8.68 -7.90 29.84
CA ASN A 281 8.12 -8.41 31.09
C ASN A 281 6.73 -9.04 30.87
N HIS A 282 5.92 -8.47 29.99
CA HIS A 282 4.62 -9.05 29.62
C HIS A 282 4.77 -10.26 28.72
N TYR A 283 5.66 -10.20 27.72
CA TYR A 283 5.83 -11.26 26.74
C TYR A 283 7.32 -11.42 26.36
N PRO A 284 8.08 -12.25 27.11
CA PRO A 284 9.53 -12.38 26.93
C PRO A 284 9.99 -12.86 25.54
N ALA A 285 9.11 -13.58 24.84
CA ALA A 285 9.37 -14.11 23.50
C ALA A 285 9.17 -13.08 22.37
N LEU A 286 8.82 -11.82 22.69
CA LEU A 286 8.63 -10.75 21.70
C LEU A 286 10.00 -10.21 21.26
N ILE A 287 10.66 -10.92 20.35
CA ILE A 287 11.99 -10.55 19.85
C ILE A 287 12.02 -9.18 19.19
N ASP A 288 10.89 -8.69 18.67
CA ASP A 288 10.71 -7.34 18.15
C ASP A 288 11.06 -6.28 19.19
N ALA A 289 10.55 -6.39 20.42
CA ALA A 289 10.88 -5.50 21.52
C ALA A 289 12.35 -5.60 21.92
N ARG A 290 12.93 -6.80 21.89
CA ARG A 290 14.34 -7.02 22.23
C ARG A 290 15.27 -6.38 21.20
N ARG A 291 14.93 -6.46 19.90
CA ARG A 291 15.65 -5.77 18.84
C ARG A 291 15.64 -4.27 19.07
N GLN A 292 14.47 -3.70 19.36
CA GLN A 292 14.34 -2.25 19.55
C GLN A 292 15.01 -1.75 20.83
N LEU A 293 15.08 -2.59 21.88
CA LEU A 293 15.88 -2.32 23.06
C LEU A 293 17.38 -2.25 22.72
N ALA A 294 17.89 -3.17 21.90
CA ALA A 294 19.28 -3.13 21.42
C ALA A 294 19.55 -1.88 20.58
N GLU A 295 18.64 -1.51 19.66
CA GLU A 295 18.72 -0.27 18.88
C GLU A 295 18.75 0.97 19.79
N THR A 296 17.94 1.00 20.84
CA THR A 296 17.92 2.11 21.81
C THR A 296 19.24 2.26 22.54
N ASP A 297 19.79 1.14 23.02
CA ASP A 297 21.10 1.14 23.68
C ASP A 297 22.22 1.54 22.70
N PHE A 298 22.15 1.10 21.43
CA PHE A 298 23.08 1.52 20.38
C PHE A 298 23.01 3.02 20.12
N GLN A 299 21.82 3.58 19.85
CA GLN A 299 21.69 5.00 19.51
C GLN A 299 22.12 5.92 20.65
N GLU A 300 21.77 5.58 21.89
CA GLU A 300 22.22 6.33 23.07
C GLU A 300 23.74 6.20 23.27
N GLY A 301 24.28 4.98 23.18
CA GLY A 301 25.71 4.72 23.32
C GLY A 301 26.56 5.42 22.25
N ALA A 302 26.12 5.37 20.99
CA ALA A 302 26.75 6.06 19.87
C ALA A 302 26.63 7.59 20.01
N SER A 303 25.50 8.09 20.52
CA SER A 303 25.33 9.53 20.80
C SER A 303 26.32 10.00 21.86
N LEU A 304 26.43 9.31 22.99
CA LEU A 304 27.38 9.61 24.06
C LEU A 304 28.83 9.57 23.57
N ALA A 305 29.16 8.55 22.77
CA ALA A 305 30.46 8.42 22.13
C ALA A 305 30.80 9.62 21.23
N ALA A 306 29.85 10.05 20.41
CA ALA A 306 30.04 11.13 19.44
C ALA A 306 30.27 12.50 20.12
N VAL A 307 29.62 12.76 21.25
CA VAL A 307 29.84 14.00 22.03
C VAL A 307 31.05 13.93 22.95
N GLY A 308 31.70 12.77 23.07
CA GLY A 308 32.83 12.53 23.98
C GLY A 308 32.43 12.49 25.46
N GLU A 309 31.14 12.51 25.76
CA GLU A 309 30.62 12.48 27.12
C GLU A 309 30.60 11.03 27.63
N ASN A 310 31.27 10.79 28.76
CA ASN A 310 31.22 9.53 29.51
C ASN A 310 31.44 8.26 28.64
N GLN A 311 32.64 8.13 28.06
CA GLN A 311 33.03 6.97 27.24
C GLN A 311 32.75 5.61 27.89
N LYS A 312 32.80 5.52 29.23
CA LYS A 312 32.48 4.28 29.95
C LYS A 312 31.01 3.91 29.83
N ALA A 313 30.10 4.88 29.98
CA ALA A 313 28.68 4.66 29.79
C ALA A 313 28.35 4.33 28.32
N ALA A 314 28.98 5.04 27.37
CA ALA A 314 28.87 4.73 25.95
C ALA A 314 29.25 3.26 25.66
N ALA A 315 30.44 2.82 26.11
CA ALA A 315 30.90 1.44 25.92
C ALA A 315 29.95 0.42 26.57
N GLN A 316 29.45 0.68 27.79
CA GLN A 316 28.50 -0.21 28.47
C GLN A 316 27.21 -0.41 27.67
N LEU A 317 26.65 0.66 27.12
CA LEU A 317 25.46 0.59 26.29
C LEU A 317 25.72 -0.17 24.98
N LEU A 318 26.84 0.10 24.31
CA LEU A 318 27.21 -0.58 23.07
C LEU A 318 27.48 -2.08 23.27
N TYR A 319 28.11 -2.51 24.38
CA TYR A 319 28.25 -3.93 24.70
C TYR A 319 26.90 -4.60 24.95
N LYS A 320 25.97 -3.89 25.59
CA LYS A 320 24.61 -4.38 25.82
C LYS A 320 23.83 -4.50 24.51
N ALA A 321 23.93 -3.52 23.61
CA ALA A 321 23.35 -3.55 22.28
C ALA A 321 23.90 -4.73 21.45
N TYR A 322 25.22 -4.92 21.43
CA TYR A 322 25.89 -6.04 20.75
C TYR A 322 25.38 -7.41 21.21
N GLY A 323 25.27 -7.60 22.53
CA GLY A 323 24.71 -8.82 23.13
C GLY A 323 23.23 -9.01 22.78
N GLY A 324 22.46 -7.93 22.83
CA GLY A 324 21.04 -7.91 22.47
C GLY A 324 20.79 -8.29 21.01
N ALA A 325 21.49 -7.64 20.07
CA ALA A 325 21.40 -7.93 18.64
C ALA A 325 21.79 -9.38 18.33
N SER A 326 22.86 -9.89 18.95
CA SER A 326 23.29 -11.28 18.80
C SER A 326 22.23 -12.28 19.31
N ALA A 327 21.59 -11.99 20.45
CA ALA A 327 20.50 -12.82 20.98
C ALA A 327 19.28 -12.81 20.05
N VAL A 328 18.91 -11.65 19.50
CA VAL A 328 17.81 -11.52 18.53
C VAL A 328 18.11 -12.31 17.27
N ILE A 329 19.30 -12.22 16.69
CA ILE A 329 19.70 -12.99 15.50
C ILE A 329 19.52 -14.49 15.74
N ASN A 330 20.04 -15.00 16.87
CA ASN A 330 19.97 -16.43 17.20
C ASN A 330 18.53 -16.95 17.39
N GLU A 331 17.63 -16.11 17.88
CA GLU A 331 16.22 -16.47 18.09
C GLU A 331 15.39 -16.30 16.81
N ALA A 332 15.60 -15.20 16.08
CA ALA A 332 14.91 -14.89 14.83
C ALA A 332 15.14 -15.96 13.75
N LEU A 333 16.32 -16.59 13.71
CA LEU A 333 16.60 -17.73 12.81
C LEU A 333 15.73 -18.97 13.11
N LYS A 334 15.16 -19.09 14.32
CA LYS A 334 14.34 -20.22 14.75
C LYS A 334 12.86 -19.93 14.66
N THR A 335 12.45 -18.74 15.11
CA THR A 335 11.03 -18.41 15.32
C THR A 335 10.50 -17.30 14.41
N GLY A 336 11.38 -16.51 13.79
CA GLY A 336 10.99 -15.29 13.11
C GLY A 336 10.47 -14.19 14.06
N ASN A 337 10.18 -13.02 13.50
CA ASN A 337 9.53 -11.90 14.20
C ASN A 337 8.02 -12.13 14.35
N LEU A 338 7.43 -11.54 15.40
CA LEU A 338 6.02 -11.74 15.73
C LEU A 338 5.12 -10.58 15.30
N ILE A 339 5.68 -9.38 15.14
CA ILE A 339 4.94 -8.24 14.63
C ILE A 339 5.01 -8.27 13.09
N PRO A 340 3.85 -8.27 12.38
CA PRO A 340 3.80 -8.38 10.92
C PRO A 340 4.24 -7.08 10.22
N PHE A 341 4.17 -7.08 8.89
CA PHE A 341 4.51 -5.96 7.98
C PHE A 341 6.01 -5.64 7.85
N ILE A 342 6.86 -6.29 8.65
CA ILE A 342 8.30 -6.39 8.38
C ILE A 342 8.60 -7.80 7.87
N LYS A 343 9.12 -7.91 6.65
CA LYS A 343 9.54 -9.20 6.10
C LYS A 343 10.63 -9.82 6.98
N PRO A 344 10.63 -11.15 7.24
CA PRO A 344 11.63 -11.80 8.10
C PRO A 344 13.07 -11.54 7.65
N ALA A 345 13.33 -11.58 6.34
CA ALA A 345 14.65 -11.27 5.78
C ALA A 345 15.08 -9.84 6.09
N ARG A 346 14.16 -8.86 5.97
CA ARG A 346 14.42 -7.46 6.31
C ARG A 346 14.67 -7.29 7.80
N PHE A 347 13.86 -7.91 8.67
CA PHE A 347 14.04 -7.88 10.11
C PHE A 347 15.43 -8.40 10.52
N LEU A 348 15.84 -9.56 9.99
CA LEU A 348 17.16 -10.13 10.22
C LEU A 348 18.27 -9.24 9.65
N GLY A 349 18.14 -8.78 8.40
CA GLY A 349 19.13 -7.92 7.76
C GLY A 349 19.37 -6.61 8.51
N GLU A 350 18.30 -5.96 8.99
CA GLU A 350 18.39 -4.78 9.86
C GLU A 350 19.07 -5.10 11.20
N THR A 351 18.82 -6.28 11.79
CA THR A 351 19.45 -6.69 13.05
C THR A 351 20.95 -7.01 12.87
N TYR A 352 21.33 -7.65 11.76
CA TYR A 352 22.73 -7.84 11.39
C TYR A 352 23.44 -6.50 11.13
N SER A 353 22.76 -5.57 10.47
CA SER A 353 23.29 -4.22 10.26
C SER A 353 23.50 -3.48 11.58
N LEU A 354 22.60 -3.62 12.56
CA LEU A 354 22.76 -3.08 13.90
C LEU A 354 23.99 -3.69 14.60
N LYS A 355 24.14 -5.02 14.54
CA LYS A 355 25.32 -5.71 15.11
C LYS A 355 26.64 -5.20 14.50
N ALA A 356 26.68 -4.99 13.18
CA ALA A 356 27.85 -4.44 12.51
C ALA A 356 28.11 -2.98 12.94
N ALA A 357 27.06 -2.15 13.04
CA ALA A 357 27.17 -0.78 13.50
C ALA A 357 27.68 -0.69 14.96
N ASP A 358 27.17 -1.56 15.85
CA ASP A 358 27.62 -1.68 17.24
C ASP A 358 29.11 -1.98 17.34
N LEU A 359 29.60 -2.94 16.54
CA LEU A 359 31.01 -3.31 16.53
C LEU A 359 31.92 -2.17 16.04
N ALA A 360 31.50 -1.46 14.99
CA ALA A 360 32.20 -0.27 14.51
C ALA A 360 32.21 0.85 15.58
N ALA A 361 31.08 1.09 16.25
CA ALA A 361 30.99 2.07 17.33
C ALA A 361 31.87 1.68 18.55
N LEU A 362 31.87 0.41 18.95
CA LEU A 362 32.74 -0.10 20.02
C LEU A 362 34.21 0.11 19.67
N ARG A 363 34.59 -0.13 18.41
CA ARG A 363 35.96 0.10 17.93
C ARG A 363 36.35 1.57 18.03
N ALA A 364 35.46 2.48 17.65
CA ALA A 364 35.68 3.92 17.79
C ALA A 364 35.81 4.37 19.25
N VAL A 365 34.99 3.83 20.18
CA VAL A 365 34.97 4.22 21.60
C VAL A 365 36.16 3.66 22.38
N GLU A 366 36.45 2.37 22.20
CA GLU A 366 37.48 1.68 22.98
C GLU A 366 38.87 1.85 22.38
N GLY A 367 38.97 2.02 21.06
CA GLY A 367 40.24 2.16 20.35
C GLY A 367 41.21 1.04 20.71
N LYS A 368 42.37 1.39 21.27
CA LYS A 368 43.40 0.43 21.69
C LYS A 368 43.00 -0.44 22.90
N ARG A 369 41.98 -0.04 23.67
CA ARG A 369 41.48 -0.80 24.82
C ARG A 369 40.60 -1.98 24.41
N LEU A 370 40.12 -1.99 23.17
CA LEU A 370 39.26 -3.05 22.66
C LEU A 370 40.02 -4.38 22.68
N LYS A 371 39.49 -5.36 23.41
CA LYS A 371 40.06 -6.72 23.48
C LYS A 371 39.51 -7.58 22.35
N ASN A 372 40.27 -8.60 21.94
CA ASN A 372 39.86 -9.57 20.91
C ASN A 372 39.55 -8.93 19.55
N THR A 373 40.26 -7.86 19.17
CA THR A 373 39.98 -7.06 17.95
C THR A 373 39.86 -7.90 16.69
N ALA A 374 40.74 -8.89 16.47
CA ALA A 374 40.68 -9.75 15.29
C ALA A 374 39.38 -10.57 15.21
N LYS A 375 38.88 -11.05 16.36
CA LYS A 375 37.59 -11.76 16.42
C LYS A 375 36.43 -10.80 16.14
N LEU A 376 36.45 -9.61 16.75
CA LEU A 376 35.39 -8.62 16.57
C LEU A 376 35.34 -8.08 15.13
N GLU A 377 36.50 -7.94 14.49
CA GLU A 377 36.57 -7.59 13.06
C GLU A 377 35.97 -8.70 12.18
N ALA A 378 36.24 -9.97 12.48
CA ALA A 378 35.62 -11.09 11.77
C ALA A 378 34.10 -11.13 11.97
N ASP A 379 33.64 -10.92 13.21
CA ASP A 379 32.22 -10.83 13.56
C ASP A 379 31.54 -9.64 12.84
N PHE A 380 32.25 -8.50 12.71
CA PHE A 380 31.79 -7.32 11.97
C PHE A 380 31.58 -7.63 10.49
N LYS A 381 32.58 -8.23 9.83
CA LYS A 381 32.49 -8.60 8.41
C LYS A 381 31.35 -9.57 8.16
N SER A 382 31.27 -10.64 8.96
CA SER A 382 30.21 -11.63 8.83
C SER A 382 28.82 -11.02 9.02
N ALA A 383 28.66 -10.10 9.98
CA ALA A 383 27.39 -9.42 10.18
C ALA A 383 27.06 -8.48 9.00
N LEU A 384 28.04 -7.73 8.50
CA LEU A 384 27.85 -6.82 7.38
C LEU A 384 27.47 -7.55 6.09
N ASP A 385 28.14 -8.68 5.79
CA ASP A 385 27.88 -9.49 4.61
C ASP A 385 26.46 -10.09 4.65
N GLU A 386 26.05 -10.66 5.78
CA GLU A 386 24.69 -11.19 5.93
C GLU A 386 23.63 -10.07 5.92
N ALA A 387 23.93 -8.88 6.46
CA ALA A 387 23.04 -7.72 6.36
C ALA A 387 22.77 -7.32 4.91
N LEU A 388 23.81 -7.23 4.08
CA LEU A 388 23.72 -6.87 2.66
C LEU A 388 23.05 -7.96 1.81
N LYS A 389 23.25 -9.22 2.16
CA LYS A 389 22.59 -10.36 1.50
C LYS A 389 21.08 -10.38 1.78
N LEU A 390 20.68 -10.13 3.02
CA LEU A 390 19.27 -10.20 3.44
C LEU A 390 18.49 -8.91 3.17
N ASN A 391 19.16 -7.76 3.21
CA ASN A 391 18.58 -6.45 2.93
C ASN A 391 19.53 -5.59 2.07
N PRO A 392 19.64 -5.86 0.76
CA PRO A 392 20.57 -5.16 -0.14
C PRO A 392 20.34 -3.64 -0.24
N GLU A 393 19.12 -3.19 0.03
CA GLU A 393 18.72 -1.78 0.02
C GLU A 393 18.94 -1.08 1.37
N GLY A 394 19.39 -1.82 2.40
CA GLY A 394 19.62 -1.31 3.74
C GLY A 394 20.68 -0.21 3.79
N ARG A 395 20.24 1.04 3.99
CA ARG A 395 21.12 2.21 4.01
C ARG A 395 22.29 2.08 4.99
N LEU A 396 22.03 1.66 6.22
CA LEU A 396 23.05 1.53 7.27
C LEU A 396 24.17 0.54 6.87
N ALA A 397 23.81 -0.65 6.38
CA ALA A 397 24.78 -1.65 5.94
C ALA A 397 25.61 -1.14 4.74
N ARG A 398 24.99 -0.43 3.78
CA ARG A 398 25.72 0.13 2.63
C ARG A 398 26.68 1.24 3.05
N GLU A 399 26.27 2.12 3.96
CA GLU A 399 27.14 3.16 4.53
C GLU A 399 28.30 2.55 5.33
N LEU A 400 28.07 1.48 6.10
CA LEU A 400 29.11 0.75 6.80
C LEU A 400 30.09 0.07 5.84
N LEU A 401 29.61 -0.56 4.76
CA LEU A 401 30.46 -1.14 3.72
C LEU A 401 31.34 -0.08 3.07
N GLU A 402 30.75 1.06 2.70
CA GLU A 402 31.50 2.15 2.08
C GLU A 402 32.64 2.63 2.99
N ARG A 403 32.36 2.86 4.28
CA ARG A 403 33.39 3.23 5.26
C ARG A 403 34.44 2.13 5.41
N TYR A 404 34.00 0.89 5.59
CA TYR A 404 34.89 -0.25 5.77
C TYR A 404 35.86 -0.43 4.59
N THR A 405 35.38 -0.25 3.36
CA THR A 405 36.25 -0.33 2.16
C THR A 405 37.29 0.79 2.07
N LYS A 406 37.04 1.97 2.67
CA LYS A 406 37.96 3.11 2.66
C LYS A 406 38.93 3.09 3.84
N GLU A 407 38.45 2.73 5.02
CA GLU A 407 39.14 2.94 6.29
C GLU A 407 39.59 1.63 6.96
N GLY A 408 39.06 0.49 6.53
CA GLY A 408 39.19 -0.77 7.28
C GLY A 408 38.27 -0.80 8.50
N PHE A 409 38.60 -1.65 9.48
CA PHE A 409 37.81 -1.83 10.71
C PHE A 409 38.18 -0.87 11.84
#